data_AF-A0A8H5LYP7-F1
#
_entry.id   AF-A0A8H5LYP7-F1
#
_cell.length_a   1.000
_cell.length_b   1.000
_cell.length_c   1.000
_cell.angle_alpha   90.00
_cell.angle_beta   90.00
_cell.angle_gamma   90.00
#
_symmetry.space_group_name_H-M   'P 1'
#
loop_
_entity.id
_entity.type
_entity.pdbx_description
1 polymer ?
#
loop_
_entity_poly.entity_id
_entity_poly.type
_entity_poly.pdbx_seq_one_letter_code
_entity_poly.pdbx_strand_id
1 'polypeptide(L)'
;MLMGMAGHVSVCIIPESAKGLDFLMVRAVNDFGIPSASLLHISEYVGIIHIYTPLTCKFNMLTTKIAESKRLEARDIIAKSGYYRDFLSAQWTEQVNAQTRPLPRQTKNAGKVAVEQALCLQKACDTLRQQISGLENTVTDISAEMYRVVEAESELEQLRPKLQQIELELTQQEQALGVEGRSSYHHLVSSPYIQLRMNARALMMRLREKLRARKFELDRGERSFWRQQYNERKIMDHTADSIKQQDPGIQALANGYNTLSNKMAALIQSKRAPCNAVAPPPIVMKTLLGYERRAMREWMAEEWKIVVYAIKAVGSEEGE
;
A
#
# COMPACT_ATOMS: atom_id res chain seq x y z
N MET A 1 18.87 -1.03 22.11
CA MET A 1 18.18 -1.87 23.11
C MET A 1 17.09 -2.72 22.42
N LEU A 2 17.44 -3.98 22.11
CA LEU A 2 16.62 -5.15 21.73
C LEU A 2 15.17 -4.93 21.22
N MET A 3 15.00 -4.86 19.88
CA MET A 3 13.70 -5.14 19.24
C MET A 3 13.64 -6.59 18.75
N GLY A 4 12.84 -7.39 19.46
CA GLY A 4 12.49 -8.76 19.12
C GLY A 4 11.46 -8.84 18.00
N MET A 5 11.63 -9.85 17.16
CA MET A 5 10.79 -10.19 16.03
C MET A 5 9.34 -10.48 16.45
N ALA A 6 8.39 -9.75 15.87
CA ALA A 6 6.97 -10.11 15.94
C ALA A 6 6.57 -10.80 14.63
N GLY A 7 6.39 -12.13 14.71
CA GLY A 7 5.82 -12.93 13.64
C GLY A 7 4.42 -12.44 13.26
N HIS A 8 4.20 -12.25 11.97
CA HIS A 8 2.93 -11.87 11.40
C HIS A 8 1.87 -12.97 11.64
N VAL A 9 0.90 -12.69 12.52
CA VAL A 9 -0.35 -13.46 12.60
C VAL A 9 -1.48 -12.59 12.06
N SER A 10 -1.87 -12.83 10.81
CA SER A 10 -3.08 -12.23 10.23
C SER A 10 -4.30 -12.87 10.88
N VAL A 11 -5.06 -12.10 11.68
CA VAL A 11 -6.38 -12.49 12.18
C VAL A 11 -7.42 -11.69 11.40
N CYS A 12 -8.06 -12.33 10.43
CA CYS A 12 -9.27 -11.80 9.81
C CYS A 12 -10.47 -12.13 10.71
N ILE A 13 -11.08 -11.11 11.31
CA ILE A 13 -12.39 -11.21 11.94
C ILE A 13 -13.42 -10.80 10.89
N ILE A 14 -14.28 -11.73 10.49
CA ILE A 14 -15.44 -11.47 9.63
C ILE A 14 -16.57 -10.97 10.52
N PRO A 15 -17.27 -9.86 10.20
CA PRO A 15 -18.45 -9.46 10.97
C PRO A 15 -19.62 -10.39 10.66
N GLU A 16 -20.19 -10.97 11.70
CA GLU A 16 -21.47 -11.70 11.64
C GLU A 16 -22.60 -10.74 11.28
N SER A 17 -23.25 -10.99 10.13
CA SER A 17 -24.62 -10.55 9.92
C SER A 17 -25.53 -11.79 9.93
N ALA A 18 -26.38 -11.86 10.95
CA ALA A 18 -27.34 -12.93 11.19
C ALA A 18 -28.52 -12.88 10.20
N LYS A 19 -28.25 -12.94 8.90
CA LYS A 19 -29.29 -12.98 7.83
C LYS A 19 -29.14 -14.17 6.88
N GLY A 20 -28.21 -15.10 7.14
CA GLY A 20 -27.91 -16.22 6.24
C GLY A 20 -28.71 -17.51 6.48
N LEU A 21 -29.41 -17.65 7.62
CA LEU A 21 -30.10 -18.90 7.98
C LEU A 21 -31.48 -19.05 7.32
N ASP A 22 -32.20 -17.95 7.11
CA ASP A 22 -33.52 -17.99 6.44
C ASP A 22 -33.41 -18.32 4.94
N PHE A 23 -32.26 -18.01 4.32
CA PHE A 23 -32.04 -18.24 2.89
C PHE A 23 -31.72 -19.71 2.55
N LEU A 24 -31.24 -20.50 3.53
CA LEU A 24 -30.87 -21.90 3.33
C LEU A 24 -32.06 -22.86 3.47
N MET A 25 -33.11 -22.50 4.22
CA MET A 25 -34.32 -23.34 4.30
C MET A 25 -35.19 -23.26 3.04
N VAL A 26 -35.29 -22.10 2.39
CA VAL A 26 -36.16 -21.93 1.22
C VAL A 26 -35.58 -22.60 -0.04
N ARG A 27 -34.25 -22.75 -0.13
CA ARG A 27 -33.59 -23.32 -1.31
C ARG A 27 -33.61 -24.85 -1.35
N ALA A 28 -33.65 -25.52 -0.19
CA ALA A 28 -33.72 -26.98 -0.11
C ALA A 28 -35.07 -27.54 -0.60
N VAL A 29 -36.15 -26.76 -0.54
CA VAL A 29 -37.49 -27.18 -0.97
C VAL A 29 -37.63 -27.14 -2.50
N ASN A 30 -36.95 -26.22 -3.19
CA ASN A 30 -37.02 -26.09 -4.65
C ASN A 30 -36.05 -27.01 -5.41
N ASP A 31 -34.88 -27.30 -4.86
CA ASP A 31 -33.86 -28.08 -5.58
C ASP A 31 -34.06 -29.61 -5.50
N PHE A 32 -34.94 -30.11 -4.62
CA PHE A 32 -35.17 -31.54 -4.40
C PHE A 32 -36.57 -32.06 -4.79
N GLY A 33 -37.45 -31.22 -5.35
CA GLY A 33 -38.72 -31.67 -5.94
C GLY A 33 -39.62 -32.48 -5.00
N ILE A 34 -39.70 -32.11 -3.72
CA ILE A 34 -40.53 -32.82 -2.75
C ILE A 34 -41.96 -32.27 -2.82
N PRO A 35 -42.99 -33.10 -3.11
CA PRO A 35 -44.37 -32.64 -3.15
C PRO A 35 -44.84 -32.19 -1.76
N SER A 36 -45.60 -31.09 -1.72
CA SER A 36 -46.17 -30.42 -0.54
C SER A 36 -47.07 -31.28 0.38
N ALA A 37 -47.21 -32.58 0.16
CA ALA A 37 -48.23 -33.42 0.80
C ALA A 37 -47.69 -34.50 1.76
N SER A 38 -46.43 -34.42 2.19
CA SER A 38 -45.82 -35.42 3.10
C SER A 38 -45.39 -34.81 4.43
N LEU A 39 -46.24 -33.98 5.02
CA LEU A 39 -46.09 -33.44 6.39
C LEU A 39 -46.67 -34.39 7.47
N LEU A 40 -46.48 -35.70 7.29
CA LEU A 40 -46.86 -36.70 8.30
C LEU A 40 -45.75 -37.74 8.41
N HIS A 41 -44.60 -37.34 8.96
CA HIS A 41 -43.70 -38.21 9.74
C HIS A 41 -42.67 -37.36 10.50
N ILE A 42 -43.15 -36.50 11.40
CA ILE A 42 -42.32 -35.70 12.33
C ILE A 42 -41.89 -36.58 13.52
N SER A 43 -41.28 -37.74 13.24
CA SER A 43 -40.76 -38.64 14.28
C SER A 43 -39.29 -39.04 14.06
N GLU A 44 -38.75 -38.89 12.85
CA GLU A 44 -37.32 -39.14 12.58
C GLU A 44 -36.45 -37.87 12.59
N TYR A 45 -37.07 -36.68 12.54
CA TYR A 45 -36.34 -35.40 12.58
C TYR A 45 -35.89 -34.97 13.98
N VAL A 46 -36.45 -35.54 15.05
CA VAL A 46 -36.03 -35.23 16.43
C VAL A 46 -34.62 -35.75 16.70
N GLY A 47 -34.22 -36.87 16.08
CA GLY A 47 -32.85 -37.40 16.15
C GLY A 47 -31.82 -36.50 15.46
N ILE A 48 -32.16 -35.94 14.29
CA ILE A 48 -31.25 -35.08 13.51
C ILE A 48 -31.06 -33.72 14.18
N ILE A 49 -32.12 -33.15 14.78
CA ILE A 49 -32.05 -31.89 15.55
C ILE A 49 -31.21 -32.08 16.83
N HIS A 50 -31.29 -33.25 17.49
CA HIS A 50 -30.48 -33.56 18.68
C HIS A 50 -29.00 -33.86 18.38
N ILE A 51 -28.62 -34.16 17.14
CA ILE A 51 -27.21 -34.38 16.73
C ILE A 51 -26.58 -33.06 16.24
N TYR A 52 -27.35 -32.22 15.55
CA TYR A 52 -26.86 -30.92 15.06
C TYR A 52 -26.66 -29.90 16.19
N THR A 53 -27.50 -29.87 17.21
CA THR A 53 -27.39 -28.94 18.35
C THR A 53 -26.10 -29.10 19.19
N PRO A 54 -25.63 -30.30 19.58
CA PRO A 54 -24.37 -30.45 20.31
C PRO A 54 -23.14 -30.26 19.40
N LEU A 55 -23.22 -30.53 18.10
CA LEU A 55 -22.10 -30.27 17.16
C LEU A 55 -21.93 -28.78 16.87
N THR A 56 -23.01 -28.03 16.67
CA THR A 56 -22.95 -26.56 16.55
C THR A 56 -22.55 -25.90 17.86
N CYS A 57 -23.03 -26.40 19.01
CA CYS A 57 -22.57 -25.94 20.33
C CYS A 57 -21.08 -26.26 20.58
N LYS A 58 -20.57 -27.45 20.21
CA LYS A 58 -19.15 -27.79 20.34
C LYS A 58 -18.28 -26.96 19.40
N PHE A 59 -18.71 -26.76 18.16
CA PHE A 59 -18.02 -25.90 17.20
C PHE A 59 -17.97 -24.44 17.70
N ASN A 60 -19.10 -23.91 18.16
CA ASN A 60 -19.18 -22.57 18.75
C ASN A 60 -18.35 -22.45 20.04
N MET A 61 -18.32 -23.47 20.91
CA MET A 61 -17.45 -23.48 22.09
C MET A 61 -15.96 -23.55 21.75
N LEU A 62 -15.58 -24.26 20.68
CA LEU A 62 -14.20 -24.35 20.23
C LEU A 62 -13.74 -23.04 19.59
N THR A 63 -14.58 -22.40 18.79
CA THR A 63 -14.26 -21.09 18.19
C THR A 63 -14.20 -19.99 19.23
N THR A 64 -15.08 -20.00 20.26
CA THR A 64 -15.01 -19.03 21.36
C THR A 64 -13.75 -19.23 22.22
N LYS A 65 -13.40 -20.46 22.56
CA LYS A 65 -12.15 -20.74 23.31
C LYS A 65 -10.89 -20.33 22.54
N ILE A 66 -10.84 -20.58 21.23
CA ILE A 66 -9.72 -20.14 20.39
C ILE A 66 -9.67 -18.61 20.31
N ALA A 67 -10.82 -17.95 20.16
CA ALA A 67 -10.90 -16.49 20.15
C ALA A 67 -10.46 -15.87 21.49
N GLU A 68 -10.88 -16.46 22.61
CA GLU A 68 -10.49 -16.04 23.96
C GLU A 68 -8.99 -16.23 24.20
N SER A 69 -8.42 -17.37 23.81
CA SER A 69 -6.98 -17.63 23.90
C SER A 69 -6.17 -16.61 23.10
N LYS A 70 -6.54 -16.34 21.84
CA LYS A 70 -5.88 -15.31 21.02
C LYS A 70 -6.05 -13.91 21.59
N ARG A 71 -7.20 -13.60 22.21
CA ARG A 71 -7.43 -12.31 22.86
C ARG A 71 -6.52 -12.14 24.07
N LEU A 72 -6.29 -13.20 24.83
CA LEU A 72 -5.39 -13.18 25.99
C LEU A 72 -3.94 -12.98 25.53
N GLU A 73 -3.50 -13.74 24.52
CA GLU A 73 -2.18 -13.60 23.91
C GLU A 73 -1.95 -12.17 23.38
N ALA A 74 -2.93 -11.59 22.69
CA ALA A 74 -2.85 -10.22 22.19
C ALA A 74 -2.74 -9.19 23.34
N ARG A 75 -3.45 -9.40 24.46
CA ARG A 75 -3.33 -8.55 25.64
C ARG A 75 -1.93 -8.64 26.25
N ASP A 76 -1.38 -9.84 26.36
CA ASP A 76 -0.03 -10.05 26.88
C ASP A 76 1.02 -9.40 25.97
N ILE A 77 0.86 -9.49 24.65
CA ILE A 77 1.75 -8.82 23.69
C ILE A 77 1.67 -7.30 23.85
N ILE A 78 0.47 -6.73 23.97
CA ILE A 78 0.29 -5.29 24.19
C ILE A 78 0.93 -4.89 25.52
N ALA A 79 0.70 -5.62 26.60
CA ALA A 79 1.31 -5.34 27.91
C ALA A 79 2.84 -5.41 27.87
N LYS A 80 3.42 -6.37 27.14
CA LYS A 80 4.88 -6.53 26.97
C LYS A 80 5.51 -5.47 26.07
N SER A 81 4.73 -4.87 25.15
CA SER A 81 5.23 -3.88 24.20
C SER A 81 5.63 -2.55 24.83
N GLY A 82 5.14 -2.25 26.05
CA GLY A 82 5.43 -1.00 26.76
C GLY A 82 4.73 0.24 26.19
N TYR A 83 3.97 0.11 25.09
CA TYR A 83 3.24 1.22 24.49
C TYR A 83 1.81 1.33 25.04
N TYR A 84 1.32 2.57 25.13
CA TYR A 84 -0.05 2.84 25.53
C TYR A 84 -1.03 2.40 24.43
N ARG A 85 -2.20 1.87 24.84
CA ARG A 85 -3.22 1.35 23.91
C ARG A 85 -3.66 2.41 22.89
N ASP A 86 -3.74 3.67 23.29
CA ASP A 86 -4.19 4.74 22.40
C ASP A 86 -3.14 5.04 21.30
N PHE A 87 -1.85 4.92 21.62
CA PHE A 87 -0.76 5.00 20.64
C PHE A 87 -0.93 3.92 19.58
N LEU A 88 -1.06 2.68 20.02
CA LEU A 88 -1.17 1.53 19.14
C LEU A 88 -2.43 1.61 18.27
N SER A 89 -3.51 2.16 18.81
CA SER A 89 -4.75 2.36 18.08
C SER A 89 -4.61 3.48 17.03
N ALA A 90 -3.92 4.58 17.37
CA ALA A 90 -3.60 5.64 16.42
C ALA A 90 -2.67 5.14 15.31
N GLN A 91 -1.58 4.45 15.66
CA GLN A 91 -0.64 3.84 14.71
C GLN A 91 -1.31 2.80 13.81
N TRP A 92 -2.19 1.97 14.37
CA TRP A 92 -3.00 1.04 13.59
C TRP A 92 -3.90 1.77 12.59
N THR A 93 -4.54 2.87 13.03
CA THR A 93 -5.39 3.67 12.16
C THR A 93 -4.59 4.32 11.04
N GLU A 94 -3.41 4.88 11.33
CA GLU A 94 -2.48 5.41 10.34
C GLU A 94 -2.04 4.32 9.35
N GLN A 95 -1.69 3.14 9.84
CA GLN A 95 -1.34 2.00 9.03
C GLN A 95 -2.48 1.56 8.11
N VAL A 96 -3.69 1.41 8.65
CA VAL A 96 -4.88 1.03 7.86
C VAL A 96 -5.16 2.09 6.81
N ASN A 97 -5.12 3.37 7.17
CA ASN A 97 -5.31 4.47 6.22
C ASN A 97 -4.27 4.45 5.11
N ALA A 98 -3.00 4.18 5.43
CA ALA A 98 -1.93 4.06 4.46
C ALA A 98 -2.13 2.84 3.53
N GLN A 99 -2.47 1.67 4.09
CA GLN A 99 -2.64 0.42 3.35
C GLN A 99 -3.91 0.40 2.49
N THR A 100 -4.99 1.00 2.97
CA THR A 100 -6.29 1.04 2.26
C THR A 100 -6.43 2.24 1.33
N ARG A 101 -5.43 3.14 1.28
CA ARG A 101 -5.42 4.28 0.39
C ARG A 101 -5.63 3.82 -1.06
N PRO A 102 -6.60 4.39 -1.79
CA PRO A 102 -6.86 3.98 -3.16
C PRO A 102 -5.63 4.23 -4.03
N LEU A 103 -5.28 3.23 -4.84
CA LEU A 103 -4.17 3.35 -5.78
C LEU A 103 -4.40 4.51 -6.76
N PRO A 104 -3.32 5.23 -7.12
CA PRO A 104 -3.40 6.35 -8.04
C PRO A 104 -3.95 5.91 -9.39
N ARG A 105 -4.96 6.64 -9.88
CA ARG A 105 -5.61 6.41 -11.17
C ARG A 105 -5.11 7.39 -12.20
N GLN A 106 -5.27 7.03 -13.47
CA GLN A 106 -5.08 7.99 -14.55
C GLN A 106 -6.16 9.05 -14.48
N THR A 107 -5.79 10.31 -14.68
CA THR A 107 -6.75 11.41 -14.77
C THR A 107 -6.33 12.36 -15.89
N LYS A 108 -7.30 13.10 -16.41
CA LYS A 108 -7.04 14.10 -17.45
C LYS A 108 -6.17 15.24 -16.91
N ASN A 109 -6.33 15.59 -15.63
CA ASN A 109 -5.63 16.73 -15.02
C ASN A 109 -4.40 16.34 -14.20
N ALA A 110 -3.96 15.07 -14.25
CA ALA A 110 -2.84 14.57 -13.44
C ALA A 110 -1.56 15.41 -13.62
N GLY A 111 -1.23 15.76 -14.86
CA GLY A 111 -0.07 16.61 -15.17
C GLY A 111 -0.18 18.00 -14.57
N LYS A 112 -1.33 18.66 -14.76
CA LYS A 112 -1.61 19.99 -14.22
C LYS A 112 -1.48 20.02 -12.69
N VAL A 113 -2.12 19.07 -12.01
CA VAL A 113 -2.08 18.97 -10.53
C VAL A 113 -0.64 18.76 -10.03
N ALA A 114 0.13 17.90 -10.69
CA ALA A 114 1.51 17.63 -10.30
C ALA A 114 2.43 18.86 -10.48
N VAL A 115 2.22 19.65 -11.54
CA VAL A 115 2.94 20.91 -11.78
C VAL A 115 2.53 21.99 -10.78
N GLU A 116 1.25 22.11 -10.46
CA GLU A 116 0.76 23.04 -9.43
C GLU A 116 1.35 22.72 -8.05
N GLN A 117 1.47 21.43 -7.71
CA GLN A 117 2.16 21.00 -6.49
C GLN A 117 3.63 21.38 -6.50
N ALA A 118 4.36 21.16 -7.60
CA ALA A 118 5.76 21.56 -7.72
C ALA A 118 5.95 23.08 -7.57
N LEU A 119 5.05 23.88 -8.18
CA LEU A 119 5.04 25.34 -8.01
C LEU A 119 4.77 25.76 -6.57
N CYS A 120 3.87 25.05 -5.86
CA CYS A 120 3.59 25.29 -4.45
C CYS A 120 4.82 25.00 -3.58
N LEU A 121 5.47 23.85 -3.80
CA LEU A 121 6.70 23.46 -3.11
C LEU A 121 7.84 24.46 -3.38
N GLN A 122 7.99 24.92 -4.63
CA GLN A 122 8.99 25.93 -4.98
C GLN A 122 8.76 27.23 -4.23
N LYS A 123 7.52 27.73 -4.20
CA LYS A 123 7.18 28.93 -3.42
C LYS A 123 7.44 28.76 -1.94
N ALA A 124 7.11 27.60 -1.36
CA ALA A 124 7.40 27.29 0.03
C ALA A 124 8.91 27.30 0.33
N CYS A 125 9.72 26.69 -0.55
CA CYS A 125 11.18 26.78 -0.46
C CYS A 125 11.67 28.23 -0.52
N ASP A 126 11.17 29.04 -1.45
CA ASP A 126 11.60 30.43 -1.60
C ASP A 126 11.22 31.28 -0.37
N THR A 127 10.03 31.09 0.19
CA THR A 127 9.60 31.74 1.44
C THR A 127 10.49 31.32 2.62
N LEU A 128 10.77 30.02 2.79
CA LEU A 128 11.64 29.54 3.87
C LEU A 128 13.07 30.06 3.72
N ARG A 129 13.62 30.10 2.49
CA ARG A 129 14.95 30.69 2.23
C ARG A 129 14.99 32.17 2.55
N GLN A 130 13.93 32.93 2.23
CA GLN A 130 13.82 34.35 2.58
C GLN A 130 13.77 34.54 4.10
N GLN A 131 13.02 33.71 4.82
CA GLN A 131 12.96 33.75 6.29
C GLN A 131 14.33 33.41 6.91
N ILE A 132 14.96 32.33 6.48
CA ILE A 132 16.30 31.94 6.94
C ILE A 132 17.31 33.05 6.66
N SER A 133 17.32 33.64 5.46
CA SER A 133 18.22 34.74 5.14
C SER A 133 17.98 35.97 6.02
N GLY A 134 16.71 36.29 6.32
CA GLY A 134 16.36 37.38 7.24
C GLY A 134 16.90 37.15 8.65
N LEU A 135 16.72 35.94 9.18
CA LEU A 135 17.22 35.55 10.50
C LEU A 135 18.75 35.47 10.55
N GLU A 136 19.39 34.94 9.51
CA GLU A 136 20.85 34.92 9.40
C GLU A 136 21.42 36.35 9.44
N ASN A 137 20.79 37.30 8.74
CA ASN A 137 21.18 38.70 8.82
C ASN A 137 21.08 39.25 10.25
N THR A 138 20.01 38.91 11.00
CA THR A 138 19.86 39.35 12.40
C THR A 138 20.89 38.73 13.35
N VAL A 139 21.31 37.49 13.10
CA VAL A 139 22.37 36.84 13.90
C VAL A 139 23.74 37.46 13.60
N THR A 140 24.00 37.85 12.36
CA THR A 140 25.26 38.49 11.95
C THR A 140 25.34 39.99 12.27
N ASP A 141 24.22 40.64 12.62
CA ASP A 141 24.19 42.06 12.92
C ASP A 141 24.80 42.32 14.31
N ILE A 142 25.97 42.97 14.31
CA ILE A 142 26.71 43.35 15.52
C ILE A 142 25.91 44.34 16.39
N SER A 143 24.96 45.08 15.80
CA SER A 143 24.11 46.02 16.51
C SER A 143 22.86 45.37 17.12
N ALA A 144 22.59 44.09 16.84
CA ALA A 144 21.38 43.44 17.32
C ALA A 144 21.45 43.16 18.83
N GLU A 145 20.31 43.30 19.50
CA GLU A 145 20.19 42.96 20.91
C GLU A 145 20.32 41.45 21.12
N MET A 146 21.07 41.03 22.13
CA MET A 146 21.42 39.61 22.35
C MET A 146 20.21 38.68 22.42
N TYR A 147 19.08 39.13 22.98
CA TYR A 147 17.86 38.29 23.03
C TYR A 147 17.28 38.03 21.63
N ARG A 148 17.38 38.98 20.70
CA ARG A 148 16.92 38.82 19.31
C ARG A 148 17.80 37.83 18.55
N VAL A 149 19.10 37.85 18.83
CA VAL A 149 20.06 36.89 18.26
C VAL A 149 19.71 35.47 18.72
N VAL A 150 19.50 35.27 20.02
CA VAL A 150 19.15 33.95 20.58
C VAL A 150 17.80 33.45 20.05
N GLU A 151 16.80 34.32 19.92
CA GLU A 151 15.51 33.98 19.32
C GLU A 151 15.67 33.57 17.84
N ALA A 152 16.43 34.36 17.07
CA ALA A 152 16.71 34.07 15.68
C ALA A 152 17.49 32.75 15.48
N GLU A 153 18.44 32.43 16.35
CA GLU A 153 19.18 31.16 16.33
C GLU A 153 18.24 29.96 16.57
N SER A 154 17.35 30.06 17.55
CA SER A 154 16.34 29.03 17.85
C SER A 154 15.38 28.82 16.68
N GLU A 155 14.92 29.89 16.03
CA GLU A 155 14.08 29.79 14.84
C GLU A 155 14.83 29.18 13.65
N LEU A 156 16.10 29.53 13.44
CA LEU A 156 16.94 28.94 12.41
C LEU A 156 17.10 27.43 12.59
N GLU A 157 17.28 26.96 13.83
CA GLU A 157 17.38 25.53 14.16
C GLU A 157 16.11 24.76 13.74
N GLN A 158 14.94 25.40 13.83
CA GLN A 158 13.67 24.80 13.41
C GLN A 158 13.38 24.91 11.91
N LEU A 159 13.80 26.00 11.26
CA LEU A 159 13.47 26.28 9.85
C LEU A 159 14.39 25.55 8.87
N ARG A 160 15.67 25.35 9.22
CA ARG A 160 16.63 24.60 8.38
C ARG A 160 16.19 23.16 8.06
N PRO A 161 15.77 22.31 9.02
CA PRO A 161 15.31 20.96 8.71
C PRO A 161 14.00 20.98 7.90
N LYS A 162 13.10 21.94 8.14
CA LYS A 162 11.89 22.12 7.33
C LYS A 162 12.23 22.47 5.88
N LEU A 163 13.20 23.35 5.65
CA LEU A 163 13.67 23.68 4.31
C LEU A 163 14.24 22.42 3.63
N GLN A 164 15.11 21.67 4.30
CA GLN A 164 15.68 20.43 3.76
C GLN A 164 14.60 19.41 3.38
N GLN A 165 13.57 19.26 4.22
CA GLN A 165 12.45 18.36 3.94
C GLN A 165 11.69 18.80 2.68
N ILE A 166 11.32 20.07 2.56
CA ILE A 166 10.57 20.56 1.39
C ILE A 166 11.44 20.53 0.12
N GLU A 167 12.74 20.80 0.23
CA GLU A 167 13.67 20.64 -0.90
C GLU A 167 13.77 19.18 -1.37
N LEU A 168 13.79 18.22 -0.44
CA LEU A 168 13.71 16.80 -0.78
C LEU A 168 12.38 16.45 -1.46
N GLU A 169 11.25 16.95 -0.95
CA GLU A 169 9.94 16.75 -1.59
C GLU A 169 9.87 17.37 -3.00
N LEU A 170 10.46 18.56 -3.17
CA LEU A 170 10.54 19.24 -4.46
C LEU A 170 11.38 18.42 -5.46
N THR A 171 12.56 17.96 -5.06
CA THR A 171 13.42 17.15 -5.94
C THR A 171 12.77 15.82 -6.33
N GLN A 172 12.06 15.16 -5.40
CA GLN A 172 11.29 13.96 -5.71
C GLN A 172 10.16 14.24 -6.72
N GLN A 173 9.50 15.39 -6.59
CA GLN A 173 8.44 15.81 -7.51
C GLN A 173 9.00 16.18 -8.89
N GLU A 174 10.13 16.88 -8.95
CA GLU A 174 10.87 17.20 -10.17
C GLU A 174 11.29 15.93 -10.93
N GLN A 175 11.88 14.96 -10.23
CA GLN A 175 12.22 13.65 -10.80
C GLN A 175 10.99 12.91 -11.33
N ALA A 176 9.88 12.96 -10.59
CA ALA A 176 8.62 12.38 -11.05
C ALA A 176 8.14 13.03 -12.35
N LEU A 177 8.20 14.36 -12.44
CA LEU A 177 7.84 15.14 -13.63
C LEU A 177 8.87 14.99 -14.77
N GLY A 178 10.10 14.59 -14.48
CA GLY A 178 11.17 14.47 -15.45
C GLY A 178 11.75 15.79 -15.89
N VAL A 179 11.74 16.75 -14.97
CA VAL A 179 12.25 18.09 -15.20
C VAL A 179 13.31 18.30 -14.15
N GLU A 180 14.48 18.76 -14.57
CA GLU A 180 15.59 19.04 -13.65
C GLU A 180 15.77 20.56 -13.53
N GLY A 181 15.91 21.03 -12.29
CA GLY A 181 16.34 22.38 -11.97
C GLY A 181 15.22 23.40 -11.75
N ARG A 182 15.62 24.57 -11.22
CA ARG A 182 14.75 25.69 -10.77
C ARG A 182 14.03 26.46 -11.88
N SER A 183 13.83 25.87 -13.04
CA SER A 183 13.13 26.52 -14.16
C SER A 183 11.66 26.70 -13.80
N SER A 184 11.08 27.89 -14.05
CA SER A 184 9.67 28.15 -13.74
C SER A 184 8.75 27.12 -14.43
N TYR A 185 8.10 26.25 -13.66
CA TYR A 185 7.25 25.17 -14.19
C TYR A 185 5.94 25.66 -14.82
N HIS A 186 5.69 26.97 -14.86
CA HIS A 186 4.41 27.53 -15.31
C HIS A 186 4.05 27.13 -16.75
N HIS A 187 5.05 26.99 -17.62
CA HIS A 187 4.86 26.56 -19.01
C HIS A 187 4.52 25.06 -19.13
N LEU A 188 4.77 24.25 -18.09
CA LEU A 188 4.54 22.81 -18.08
C LEU A 188 3.12 22.43 -17.70
N VAL A 189 2.33 23.37 -17.16
CA VAL A 189 0.94 23.14 -16.73
C VAL A 189 0.08 22.59 -17.87
N SER A 190 0.33 23.05 -19.10
CA SER A 190 -0.40 22.63 -20.31
C SER A 190 0.34 21.54 -21.12
N SER A 191 1.49 21.06 -20.64
CA SER A 191 2.31 20.12 -21.41
C SER A 191 1.64 18.75 -21.55
N PRO A 192 1.36 18.28 -22.78
CA PRO A 192 0.82 16.93 -22.99
C PRO A 192 1.81 15.85 -22.53
N TYR A 193 3.11 16.11 -22.59
CA TYR A 193 4.14 15.17 -22.16
C TYR A 193 4.05 14.89 -20.66
N ILE A 194 3.93 15.93 -19.83
CA ILE A 194 3.83 15.80 -18.37
C ILE A 194 2.58 15.02 -17.97
N GLN A 195 1.46 15.29 -18.64
CA GLN A 195 0.21 14.55 -18.42
C GLN A 195 0.38 13.04 -18.73
N LEU A 196 1.01 12.70 -19.86
CA LEU A 196 1.27 11.30 -20.22
C LEU A 196 2.22 10.64 -19.21
N ARG A 197 3.25 11.34 -18.75
CA ARG A 197 4.22 10.83 -17.77
C ARG A 197 3.58 10.54 -16.42
N MET A 198 2.75 11.45 -15.89
CA MET A 198 2.01 11.21 -14.65
C MET A 198 1.06 10.03 -14.76
N ASN A 199 0.36 9.91 -15.90
CA ASN A 199 -0.53 8.78 -16.16
C ASN A 199 0.23 7.46 -16.33
N ALA A 200 1.41 7.48 -16.94
CA ALA A 200 2.28 6.31 -17.06
C ALA A 200 2.80 5.86 -15.69
N ARG A 201 3.19 6.82 -14.82
CA ARG A 201 3.59 6.55 -13.44
C ARG A 201 2.43 5.93 -12.63
N ALA A 202 1.22 6.43 -12.79
CA ALA A 202 0.02 5.85 -12.16
C ALA A 202 -0.22 4.40 -12.59
N LEU A 203 -0.09 4.09 -13.89
CA LEU A 203 -0.17 2.71 -14.38
C LEU A 203 0.94 1.84 -13.82
N MET A 204 2.17 2.34 -13.74
CA MET A 204 3.30 1.62 -13.15
C MET A 204 3.06 1.26 -11.68
N MET A 205 2.58 2.21 -10.87
CA MET A 205 2.24 1.95 -9.48
C MET A 205 1.16 0.88 -9.35
N ARG A 206 0.10 0.97 -10.15
CA ARG A 206 -0.97 -0.04 -10.17
C ARG A 206 -0.49 -1.41 -10.63
N LEU A 207 0.38 -1.44 -11.65
CA LEU A 207 0.99 -2.67 -12.12
C LEU A 207 1.80 -3.32 -11.00
N ARG A 208 2.71 -2.57 -10.36
CA ARG A 208 3.50 -3.05 -9.22
C ARG A 208 2.63 -3.61 -8.10
N GLU A 209 1.54 -2.93 -7.74
CA GLU A 209 0.63 -3.42 -6.70
C GLU A 209 -0.06 -4.73 -7.11
N LYS A 210 -0.60 -4.80 -8.34
CA LYS A 210 -1.20 -6.04 -8.85
C LYS A 210 -0.21 -7.20 -8.87
N LEU A 211 1.03 -6.92 -9.22
CA LEU A 211 2.09 -7.92 -9.25
C LEU A 211 2.48 -8.39 -7.84
N ARG A 212 2.53 -7.47 -6.86
CA ARG A 212 2.70 -7.83 -5.44
C ARG A 212 1.54 -8.68 -4.95
N ALA A 213 0.30 -8.30 -5.22
CA ALA A 213 -0.89 -9.08 -4.85
C ALA A 213 -0.84 -10.50 -5.45
N ARG A 214 -0.55 -10.61 -6.76
CA ARG A 214 -0.39 -11.90 -7.45
C ARG A 214 0.69 -12.77 -6.83
N LYS A 215 1.83 -12.18 -6.43
CA LYS A 215 2.88 -12.90 -5.70
C LYS A 215 2.35 -13.47 -4.39
N PHE A 216 1.69 -12.65 -3.57
CA PHE A 216 1.17 -13.12 -2.28
C PHE A 216 0.11 -14.23 -2.43
N GLU A 217 -0.71 -14.17 -3.48
CA GLU A 217 -1.66 -15.25 -3.82
C GLU A 217 -0.93 -16.55 -4.22
N LEU A 218 0.14 -16.46 -5.01
CA LEU A 218 0.99 -17.61 -5.34
C LEU A 218 1.65 -18.20 -4.09
N ASP A 219 2.29 -17.36 -3.27
CA ASP A 219 2.93 -17.78 -2.02
C ASP A 219 1.90 -18.41 -1.05
N ARG A 220 0.65 -17.94 -1.08
CA ARG A 220 -0.46 -18.53 -0.32
C ARG A 220 -0.77 -19.94 -0.83
N GLY A 221 -0.94 -20.11 -2.14
CA GLY A 221 -1.21 -21.40 -2.77
C GLY A 221 -0.09 -22.42 -2.54
N GLU A 222 1.17 -21.99 -2.59
CA GLU A 222 2.33 -22.84 -2.29
C GLU A 222 2.34 -23.28 -0.83
N ARG A 223 2.11 -22.36 0.12
CA ARG A 223 2.08 -22.71 1.55
C ARG A 223 0.95 -23.68 1.92
N SER A 224 -0.22 -23.55 1.31
CA SER A 224 -1.30 -24.55 1.47
C SER A 224 -0.89 -25.93 0.96
N PHE A 225 -0.22 -25.98 -0.19
CA PHE A 225 0.27 -27.24 -0.76
C PHE A 225 1.28 -27.93 0.16
N TRP A 226 2.25 -27.20 0.70
CA TRP A 226 3.28 -27.76 1.59
C TRP A 226 2.73 -28.23 2.94
N ARG A 227 1.64 -27.64 3.43
CA ARG A 227 1.02 -28.04 4.72
C ARG A 227 0.13 -29.28 4.63
N GLN A 228 -0.01 -29.89 3.45
CA GLN A 228 -0.72 -31.16 3.21
C GLN A 228 -2.11 -31.24 3.90
N GLN A 229 -2.86 -30.15 3.94
CA GLN A 229 -4.23 -30.21 4.47
C GLN A 229 -5.15 -30.85 3.42
N TYR A 230 -5.62 -32.06 3.71
CA TYR A 230 -6.37 -32.95 2.81
C TYR A 230 -7.66 -32.33 2.22
N ASN A 231 -8.17 -31.23 2.80
CA ASN A 231 -9.40 -30.53 2.37
C ASN A 231 -9.16 -29.22 1.57
N GLU A 232 -7.92 -28.89 1.19
CA GLU A 232 -7.60 -27.59 0.55
C GLU A 232 -7.60 -27.58 -0.99
N ARG A 233 -7.90 -28.69 -1.67
CA ARG A 233 -7.95 -28.71 -3.16
C ARG A 233 -8.84 -27.62 -3.74
N LYS A 234 -10.02 -27.42 -3.15
CA LYS A 234 -10.95 -26.37 -3.55
C LYS A 234 -10.39 -24.96 -3.32
N ILE A 235 -9.63 -24.76 -2.24
CA ILE A 235 -8.94 -23.48 -1.97
C ILE A 235 -7.85 -23.24 -3.01
N MET A 236 -7.08 -24.28 -3.36
CA MET A 236 -6.07 -24.21 -4.40
C MET A 236 -6.66 -23.90 -5.78
N ASP A 237 -7.78 -24.54 -6.14
CA ASP A 237 -8.48 -24.26 -7.40
C ASP A 237 -8.98 -22.81 -7.43
N HIS A 238 -9.60 -22.33 -6.34
CA HIS A 238 -10.02 -20.93 -6.22
C HIS A 238 -8.85 -19.94 -6.29
N THR A 239 -7.72 -20.25 -5.66
CA THR A 239 -6.50 -19.43 -5.75
C THR A 239 -5.92 -19.44 -7.17
N ALA A 240 -5.84 -20.61 -7.81
CA ALA A 240 -5.36 -20.74 -9.19
C ALA A 240 -6.25 -19.99 -10.19
N ASP A 241 -7.57 -20.07 -10.03
CA ASP A 241 -8.53 -19.34 -10.85
C ASP A 241 -8.45 -17.83 -10.60
N SER A 242 -8.30 -17.40 -9.35
CA SER A 242 -8.06 -15.99 -9.00
C SER A 242 -6.80 -15.44 -9.69
N ILE A 243 -5.70 -16.20 -9.66
CA ILE A 243 -4.44 -15.83 -10.34
C ILE A 243 -4.66 -15.69 -11.85
N LYS A 244 -5.33 -16.67 -12.49
CA LYS A 244 -5.64 -16.62 -13.93
C LYS A 244 -6.53 -15.42 -14.30
N GLN A 245 -7.50 -15.08 -13.46
CA GLN A 245 -8.37 -13.93 -13.69
C GLN A 245 -7.63 -12.58 -13.59
N GLN A 246 -6.53 -12.51 -12.85
CA GLN A 246 -5.73 -11.28 -12.72
C GLN A 246 -4.81 -11.02 -13.93
N ASP A 247 -4.36 -12.06 -14.61
CA ASP A 247 -3.44 -11.98 -15.77
C ASP A 247 -3.91 -11.02 -16.88
N PRO A 248 -5.16 -11.07 -17.40
CA PRO A 248 -5.61 -10.11 -18.42
C PRO A 248 -5.61 -8.67 -17.90
N GLY A 249 -5.89 -8.49 -16.61
CA GLY A 249 -5.84 -7.18 -15.96
C GLY A 249 -4.42 -6.61 -15.85
N ILE A 250 -3.42 -7.46 -15.63
CA ILE A 250 -2.00 -7.09 -15.61
C ILE A 250 -1.53 -6.74 -17.03
N GLN A 251 -1.88 -7.57 -18.01
CA GLN A 251 -1.58 -7.30 -19.42
C GLN A 251 -2.22 -6.00 -19.91
N ALA A 252 -3.47 -5.72 -19.53
CA ALA A 252 -4.13 -4.46 -19.90
C ALA A 252 -3.39 -3.23 -19.34
N LEU A 253 -2.91 -3.28 -18.08
CA LEU A 253 -2.14 -2.18 -17.49
C LEU A 253 -0.79 -1.98 -18.19
N ALA A 254 -0.07 -3.06 -18.46
CA ALA A 254 1.22 -2.98 -19.14
C ALA A 254 1.07 -2.52 -20.62
N ASN A 255 0.01 -2.92 -21.32
CA ASN A 255 -0.30 -2.43 -22.67
C ASN A 255 -0.64 -0.93 -22.65
N GLY A 256 -1.45 -0.50 -21.68
CA GLY A 256 -1.75 0.92 -21.47
C GLY A 256 -0.50 1.74 -21.21
N TYR A 257 0.43 1.21 -20.40
CA TYR A 257 1.71 1.86 -20.11
C TYR A 257 2.59 1.97 -21.35
N ASN A 258 2.73 0.89 -22.13
CA ASN A 258 3.51 0.89 -23.37
C ASN A 258 2.93 1.89 -24.39
N THR A 259 1.60 1.99 -24.47
CA THR A 259 0.92 2.97 -25.33
C THR A 259 1.28 4.40 -24.93
N LEU A 260 1.31 4.72 -23.64
CA LEU A 260 1.74 6.05 -23.16
C LEU A 260 3.23 6.30 -23.42
N SER A 261 4.07 5.28 -23.25
CA SER A 261 5.51 5.37 -23.50
C SER A 261 5.80 5.68 -24.97
N ASN A 262 5.10 5.02 -25.89
CA ASN A 262 5.20 5.30 -27.32
C ASN A 262 4.71 6.72 -27.67
N LYS A 263 3.61 7.19 -27.05
CA LYS A 263 3.14 8.58 -27.23
C LYS A 263 4.17 9.59 -26.71
N MET A 264 4.82 9.32 -25.58
CA MET A 264 5.89 10.17 -25.07
C MET A 264 7.10 10.19 -26.01
N ALA A 265 7.50 9.05 -26.57
CA ALA A 265 8.57 8.98 -27.56
C ALA A 265 8.25 9.81 -28.82
N ALA A 266 7.00 9.76 -29.30
CA ALA A 266 6.55 10.57 -30.42
C ALA A 266 6.57 12.10 -30.12
N LEU A 267 6.24 12.49 -28.88
CA LEU A 267 6.35 13.90 -28.45
C LEU A 267 7.80 14.39 -28.38
N ILE A 268 8.73 13.52 -27.99
CA ILE A 268 10.17 13.82 -27.99
C ILE A 268 10.67 13.99 -29.43
N GLN A 269 10.32 13.06 -30.33
CA GLN A 269 10.68 13.14 -31.75
C GLN A 269 10.14 14.41 -32.42
N SER A 270 8.92 14.83 -32.07
CA SER A 270 8.30 16.07 -32.57
C SER A 270 8.73 17.34 -31.84
N LYS A 271 9.70 17.27 -30.92
CA LYS A 271 10.22 18.41 -30.13
C LYS A 271 9.15 19.18 -29.33
N ARG A 272 8.08 18.51 -28.93
CA ARG A 272 7.01 19.06 -28.06
C ARG A 272 7.15 18.67 -26.60
N ALA A 273 8.16 17.87 -26.28
CA ALA A 273 8.51 17.52 -24.90
C ALA A 273 9.45 18.56 -24.29
N PRO A 274 9.49 18.68 -22.95
CA PRO A 274 10.48 19.50 -22.25
C PRO A 274 11.92 19.15 -22.66
N CYS A 275 12.85 20.10 -22.51
CA CYS A 275 14.27 19.85 -22.74
C CYS A 275 14.75 18.66 -21.87
N ASN A 276 15.57 17.79 -22.44
CA ASN A 276 16.09 16.58 -21.79
C ASN A 276 15.02 15.56 -21.35
N ALA A 277 13.78 15.66 -21.86
CA ALA A 277 12.75 14.69 -21.59
C ALA A 277 13.12 13.31 -22.15
N VAL A 278 13.15 12.30 -21.26
CA VAL A 278 13.39 10.89 -21.63
C VAL A 278 12.08 10.11 -21.53
N ALA A 279 11.71 9.40 -22.59
CA ALA A 279 10.58 8.47 -22.54
C ALA A 279 10.98 7.22 -21.75
N PRO A 280 10.13 6.73 -20.85
CA PRO A 280 10.43 5.51 -20.12
C PRO A 280 10.40 4.29 -21.06
N PRO A 281 11.23 3.26 -20.79
CA PRO A 281 11.33 2.09 -21.66
C PRO A 281 10.05 1.26 -21.63
N PRO A 282 9.59 0.73 -22.79
CA PRO A 282 8.42 -0.13 -22.84
C PRO A 282 8.67 -1.48 -22.16
N ILE A 283 7.63 -2.04 -21.56
CA ILE A 283 7.65 -3.35 -20.92
C ILE A 283 7.53 -4.44 -21.96
N VAL A 284 8.47 -5.39 -21.94
CA VAL A 284 8.41 -6.59 -22.77
C VAL A 284 7.42 -7.59 -22.15
N MET A 285 6.26 -7.76 -22.76
CA MET A 285 5.18 -8.60 -22.22
C MET A 285 5.54 -10.08 -22.08
N LYS A 286 6.31 -10.59 -23.04
CA LYS A 286 6.74 -12.00 -23.06
C LYS A 286 7.61 -12.35 -21.85
N THR A 287 8.37 -11.39 -21.37
CA THR A 287 9.18 -11.55 -20.17
C THR A 287 8.44 -11.12 -18.92
N LEU A 288 7.46 -10.23 -18.95
CA LEU A 288 6.78 -9.70 -17.75
C LEU A 288 6.42 -10.80 -16.73
N LEU A 289 5.63 -11.81 -17.11
CA LEU A 289 5.20 -12.88 -16.19
C LEU A 289 6.30 -13.93 -15.86
N GLY A 290 7.32 -14.05 -16.72
CA GLY A 290 8.44 -14.99 -16.53
C GLY A 290 9.62 -14.41 -15.74
N TYR A 291 9.95 -13.15 -16.01
CA TYR A 291 10.92 -12.27 -15.37
C TYR A 291 10.44 -11.84 -13.99
N GLU A 292 9.14 -11.63 -13.76
CA GLU A 292 8.56 -11.38 -12.43
C GLU A 292 9.08 -12.37 -11.37
N ARG A 293 9.10 -13.67 -11.69
CA ARG A 293 9.62 -14.68 -10.76
C ARG A 293 11.12 -14.58 -10.46
N ARG A 294 11.92 -13.96 -11.33
CA ARG A 294 13.39 -13.82 -11.16
C ARG A 294 13.75 -12.43 -10.64
N ALA A 295 13.26 -11.39 -11.30
CA ALA A 295 13.45 -9.99 -10.95
C ALA A 295 12.79 -9.58 -9.63
N MET A 296 11.67 -10.18 -9.22
CA MET A 296 11.15 -9.92 -7.86
C MET A 296 11.98 -10.62 -6.77
N ARG A 297 12.66 -11.72 -7.09
CA ARG A 297 13.62 -12.33 -6.16
C ARG A 297 14.84 -11.44 -5.99
N GLU A 298 15.35 -10.90 -7.08
CA GLU A 298 16.49 -9.98 -7.10
C GLU A 298 16.14 -8.62 -6.48
N TRP A 299 15.01 -8.02 -6.85
CA TRP A 299 14.51 -6.76 -6.28
C TRP A 299 14.15 -6.90 -4.80
N MET A 300 13.51 -8.00 -4.37
CA MET A 300 13.32 -8.26 -2.93
C MET A 300 14.66 -8.44 -2.21
N ALA A 301 15.68 -9.04 -2.84
CA ALA A 301 17.00 -9.15 -2.23
C ALA A 301 17.69 -7.78 -2.11
N GLU A 302 17.43 -6.84 -3.01
CA GLU A 302 17.94 -5.46 -2.96
C GLU A 302 17.18 -4.58 -1.96
N GLU A 303 15.84 -4.59 -1.99
CA GLU A 303 15.02 -3.86 -1.00
C GLU A 303 15.22 -4.42 0.41
N TRP A 304 15.37 -5.74 0.55
CA TRP A 304 15.71 -6.36 1.85
C TRP A 304 17.11 -5.96 2.31
N LYS A 305 18.07 -5.75 1.40
CA LYS A 305 19.37 -5.16 1.77
C LYS A 305 19.20 -3.73 2.27
N ILE A 306 18.39 -2.89 1.63
CA ILE A 306 18.13 -1.51 2.07
C ILE A 306 17.47 -1.50 3.45
N VAL A 307 16.46 -2.34 3.68
CA VAL A 307 15.81 -2.48 4.98
C VAL A 307 16.77 -3.02 6.05
N VAL A 308 17.57 -4.04 5.75
CA VAL A 308 18.61 -4.54 6.65
C VAL A 308 19.67 -3.47 6.94
N TYR A 309 20.01 -2.64 5.96
CA TYR A 309 20.95 -1.54 6.12
C TYR A 309 20.37 -0.45 7.02
N ALA A 310 19.10 -0.08 6.84
CA ALA A 310 18.40 0.86 7.70
C ALA A 310 18.27 0.33 9.14
N ILE A 311 17.96 -0.96 9.32
CA ILE A 311 17.90 -1.60 10.64
C ILE A 311 19.29 -1.61 11.31
N LYS A 312 20.36 -1.86 10.55
CA LYS A 312 21.74 -1.82 11.07
C LYS A 312 22.22 -0.39 11.39
N ALA A 313 21.81 0.60 10.61
CA ALA A 313 22.13 2.01 10.86
C ALA A 313 21.49 2.48 12.18
N VAL A 314 20.21 2.17 12.39
CA VAL A 314 19.50 2.48 13.65
C VAL A 314 20.09 1.75 14.85
N GLY A 315 20.62 0.53 14.66
CA GLY A 315 21.26 -0.24 15.74
C GLY A 315 22.68 0.20 16.09
N SER A 316 23.32 1.05 15.28
CA SER A 316 24.70 1.52 15.52
C SER A 316 24.76 2.86 16.26
N GLU A 317 23.66 3.62 16.31
CA GLU A 317 23.55 4.90 17.03
C GLU A 317 23.18 4.73 18.53
N GLU A 318 22.91 3.51 18.99
CA GLU A 318 22.58 3.21 20.40
C GLU A 318 23.78 2.59 21.18
N GLY A 319 25.00 2.72 20.65
CA GLY A 319 26.20 2.02 21.14
C GLY A 319 27.44 2.89 21.38
N GLU A 320 27.28 4.21 21.49
CA GLU A 320 28.25 5.15 22.08
C GLU A 320 27.61 5.87 23.28
#